data_AF-A0A9P9E5K6-F1
#
_entry.id   AF-A0A9P9E5K6-F1
#
_cell.length_a   1.000
_cell.length_b   1.000
_cell.length_c   1.000
_cell.angle_alpha   90.00
_cell.angle_beta   90.00
_cell.angle_gamma   90.00
#
_symmetry.space_group_name_H-M   'P 1'
#
loop_
_entity.id
_entity.type
_entity.pdbx_description
1 polymer ?
#
loop_
_entity_poly.entity_id
_entity_poly.type
_entity_poly.pdbx_seq_one_letter_code
_entity_poly.pdbx_strand_id
1 'polypeptide(L)'
;MADTTCEESALYVLSSASITSVEDVARANGDGQRWYQLFWLSRDHDEITISMLNRVKATGYTAVFVTLDTYILGWRPFDMDNGYNPFLGPGQVSVAIGFSDPVSKKKFKEKHGCVLSFQGLAIHGRYQVSAAALECTNCAEGNPDRGRCKPCCLGRGSSSLGMFPHIVDAVGGETTIFLDSGVTSGADIAKALALGAQCVLIGRPYLYRVVLDGCDGVVHILR
;
A
#
# COMPACT_ATOMS: atom_id res chain seq x y z
N MET A 1 9.25 -5.03 -9.51
CA MET A 1 7.99 -5.16 -8.73
C MET A 1 6.82 -5.27 -9.68
N ALA A 2 6.40 -4.18 -10.33
CA ALA A 2 5.22 -4.20 -11.18
C ALA A 2 5.40 -5.05 -12.46
N ASP A 3 6.60 -5.05 -13.03
CA ASP A 3 7.05 -5.95 -14.10
C ASP A 3 6.97 -7.43 -13.69
N THR A 4 7.62 -7.80 -12.58
CA THR A 4 7.64 -9.18 -12.08
C THR A 4 6.25 -9.68 -11.72
N THR A 5 5.42 -8.82 -11.13
CA THR A 5 4.03 -9.16 -10.82
C THR A 5 3.20 -9.39 -12.08
N CYS A 6 3.50 -8.71 -13.19
CA CYS A 6 2.89 -9.00 -14.49
C CYS A 6 3.33 -10.37 -15.03
N GLU A 7 4.63 -10.68 -14.97
CA GLU A 7 5.19 -11.96 -15.45
C GLU A 7 4.57 -13.16 -14.71
N GLU A 8 4.37 -13.04 -13.39
CA GLU A 8 3.73 -14.08 -12.58
C GLU A 8 2.18 -14.02 -12.62
N SER A 9 1.60 -13.23 -13.53
CA SER A 9 0.14 -13.08 -13.71
C SER A 9 -0.62 -12.72 -12.43
N ALA A 10 0.05 -12.03 -11.51
CA ALA A 10 -0.53 -11.58 -10.25
C ALA A 10 -1.08 -10.16 -10.38
N LEU A 11 -2.08 -9.85 -9.55
CA LEU A 11 -2.63 -8.51 -9.44
C LEU A 11 -1.64 -7.60 -8.69
N TYR A 12 -1.33 -6.44 -9.27
CA TYR A 12 -0.52 -5.41 -8.62
C TYR A 12 -1.36 -4.27 -8.04
N VAL A 13 -1.11 -3.85 -6.79
CA VAL A 13 -1.79 -2.70 -6.18
C VAL A 13 -0.77 -1.59 -5.91
N LEU A 14 -0.89 -0.46 -6.61
CA LEU A 14 -0.01 0.70 -6.42
C LEU A 14 -0.53 1.60 -5.29
N SER A 15 0.34 1.98 -4.34
CA SER A 15 0.01 2.93 -3.27
C SER A 15 0.09 4.39 -3.72
N SER A 16 -0.77 5.25 -3.18
CA SER A 16 -0.63 6.71 -3.29
C SER A 16 0.67 7.25 -2.69
N ALA A 17 1.26 6.53 -1.73
CA ALA A 17 2.55 6.85 -1.11
C ALA A 17 3.76 6.30 -1.90
N SER A 18 3.56 5.89 -3.16
CA SER A 18 4.59 5.29 -4.02
C SER A 18 5.81 6.20 -4.23
N ILE A 19 6.95 5.54 -4.46
CA ILE A 19 8.23 6.16 -4.86
C ILE A 19 8.36 6.35 -6.38
N THR A 20 7.39 5.83 -7.14
CA THR A 20 7.34 5.85 -8.60
C THR A 20 6.01 6.43 -9.08
N SER A 21 6.01 7.11 -10.23
CA SER A 21 4.81 7.65 -10.87
C SER A 21 3.83 6.55 -11.30
N VAL A 22 2.55 6.91 -11.48
CA VAL A 22 1.53 5.96 -11.97
C VAL A 22 1.80 5.54 -13.42
N GLU A 23 2.40 6.43 -14.22
CA GLU A 23 2.74 6.20 -15.62
C GLU A 23 3.92 5.23 -15.77
N ASP A 24 4.96 5.36 -14.95
CA ASP A 24 6.12 4.47 -15.02
C ASP A 24 5.77 3.08 -14.48
N VAL A 25 4.92 2.99 -13.46
CA VAL A 25 4.41 1.71 -12.96
C VAL A 25 3.54 1.03 -14.02
N ALA A 26 2.62 1.76 -14.66
CA ALA A 26 1.80 1.20 -15.73
C ALA A 26 2.65 0.72 -16.91
N ARG A 27 3.70 1.45 -17.27
CA ARG A 27 4.65 1.04 -18.32
C ARG A 27 5.39 -0.24 -17.94
N ALA A 28 5.86 -0.35 -16.69
CA ALA A 28 6.56 -1.53 -16.21
C ALA A 28 5.63 -2.75 -16.08
N ASN A 29 4.37 -2.55 -15.68
CA ASN A 29 3.39 -3.61 -15.51
C ASN A 29 2.76 -4.10 -16.84
N GLY A 30 3.08 -3.49 -17.98
CA GLY A 30 2.65 -3.95 -19.31
C GLY A 30 1.13 -4.20 -19.40
N ASP A 31 0.74 -5.41 -19.79
CA ASP A 31 -0.66 -5.85 -19.87
C ASP A 31 -1.18 -6.49 -18.58
N GLY A 32 -0.40 -6.45 -17.49
CA GLY A 32 -0.77 -7.00 -16.19
C GLY A 32 -1.96 -6.29 -15.55
N GLN A 33 -2.65 -6.99 -14.64
CA GLN A 33 -3.72 -6.40 -13.86
C GLN A 33 -3.16 -5.48 -12.77
N ARG A 34 -3.70 -4.26 -12.70
CA ARG A 34 -3.25 -3.24 -11.75
C ARG A 34 -4.40 -2.44 -11.17
N TRP A 35 -4.38 -2.30 -9.85
CA TRP A 35 -5.30 -1.46 -9.06
C TRP A 35 -4.53 -0.37 -8.33
N TYR A 36 -5.26 0.64 -7.87
CA TYR A 36 -4.70 1.82 -7.24
C TYR A 36 -5.25 2.00 -5.83
N GLN A 37 -4.37 2.16 -4.84
CA GLN A 37 -4.73 2.44 -3.45
C GLN A 37 -4.64 3.94 -3.19
N LEU A 38 -5.80 4.54 -2.92
CA LEU A 38 -6.00 5.95 -2.66
C LEU A 38 -5.92 6.27 -1.16
N PHE A 39 -4.93 7.09 -0.79
CA PHE A 39 -5.02 7.92 0.41
C PHE A 39 -5.66 9.25 0.01
N TRP A 40 -6.89 9.52 0.47
CA TRP A 40 -7.53 10.79 0.14
C TRP A 40 -6.79 11.95 0.81
N LEU A 41 -6.71 13.09 0.13
CA LEU A 41 -6.24 14.34 0.73
C LEU A 41 -7.41 15.06 1.43
N SER A 42 -7.10 16.07 2.25
CA SER A 42 -8.12 16.97 2.81
C SER A 42 -9.00 17.55 1.68
N ARG A 43 -10.27 17.85 1.98
CA ARG A 43 -11.23 18.44 1.05
C ARG A 43 -10.72 19.70 0.34
N ASP A 44 -9.84 20.46 1.00
CA ASP A 44 -9.19 21.65 0.40
C ASP A 44 -8.32 21.31 -0.84
N HIS A 45 -8.06 20.03 -1.08
CA HIS A 45 -7.19 19.51 -2.13
C HIS A 45 -7.91 18.51 -3.04
N ASP A 46 -9.25 18.51 -3.10
CA ASP A 46 -10.04 17.61 -3.96
C ASP A 46 -9.58 17.63 -5.44
N GLU A 47 -9.20 18.81 -5.95
CA GLU A 47 -8.67 18.96 -7.31
C GLU A 47 -7.39 18.13 -7.56
N ILE A 48 -6.54 17.96 -6.55
CA ILE A 48 -5.35 17.10 -6.65
C ILE A 48 -5.79 15.63 -6.69
N THR A 49 -6.70 15.23 -5.81
CA THR A 49 -7.25 13.87 -5.79
C THR A 49 -7.88 13.50 -7.14
N ILE A 50 -8.68 14.41 -7.70
CA ILE A 50 -9.31 14.23 -9.02
C ILE A 50 -8.24 14.15 -10.13
N SER A 51 -7.23 15.01 -10.10
CA SER A 51 -6.09 14.95 -11.05
C SER A 51 -5.37 13.61 -11.01
N MET A 52 -5.06 13.11 -9.80
CA MET A 52 -4.42 11.81 -9.59
C MET A 52 -5.28 10.66 -10.13
N LEU A 53 -6.59 10.66 -9.83
CA LEU A 53 -7.50 9.61 -10.29
C LEU A 53 -7.69 9.62 -11.81
N ASN A 54 -7.71 10.81 -12.44
CA ASN A 54 -7.75 10.92 -13.90
C ASN A 54 -6.49 10.32 -14.54
N ARG A 55 -5.31 10.53 -13.95
CA ARG A 55 -4.06 9.92 -14.41
C ARG A 55 -4.09 8.41 -14.27
N VAL A 56 -4.50 7.92 -13.10
CA VAL A 56 -4.67 6.48 -12.82
C VAL A 56 -5.62 5.83 -13.83
N LYS A 57 -6.76 6.46 -14.12
CA LYS A 57 -7.70 5.98 -15.14
C LYS A 57 -7.07 5.95 -16.53
N ALA A 58 -6.34 7.01 -16.91
CA ALA A 58 -5.69 7.11 -18.21
C ALA A 58 -4.60 6.06 -18.43
N THR A 59 -3.97 5.55 -17.37
CA THR A 59 -2.91 4.54 -17.43
C THR A 59 -3.41 3.10 -17.26
N GLY A 60 -4.73 2.88 -17.32
CA GLY A 60 -5.32 1.54 -17.40
C GLY A 60 -5.47 0.81 -16.06
N TYR A 61 -5.49 1.51 -14.93
CA TYR A 61 -5.86 0.90 -13.65
C TYR A 61 -7.36 0.61 -13.63
N THR A 62 -7.74 -0.60 -13.20
CA THR A 62 -9.11 -1.10 -13.33
C THR A 62 -9.96 -0.99 -12.06
N ALA A 63 -9.34 -0.79 -10.90
CA ALA A 63 -10.04 -0.54 -9.64
C ALA A 63 -9.26 0.39 -8.71
N VAL A 64 -9.98 1.00 -7.77
CA VAL A 64 -9.43 1.88 -6.75
C VAL A 64 -9.83 1.38 -5.36
N PHE A 65 -8.84 1.17 -4.49
CA PHE A 65 -9.05 0.98 -3.05
C PHE A 65 -9.02 2.32 -2.35
N VAL A 66 -10.09 2.70 -1.66
CA VAL A 66 -10.08 3.89 -0.81
C VAL A 66 -9.68 3.47 0.59
N THR A 67 -8.55 3.98 1.08
CA THR A 67 -8.06 3.66 2.43
C THR A 67 -8.65 4.62 3.45
N LEU A 68 -9.45 4.08 4.37
CA LEU A 68 -10.25 4.86 5.33
C LEU A 68 -9.69 4.85 6.75
N ASP A 69 -8.78 3.92 7.06
CA ASP A 69 -8.32 3.62 8.41
C ASP A 69 -7.06 4.40 8.83
N THR A 70 -6.49 5.17 7.90
CA THR A 70 -5.21 5.88 8.08
C THR A 70 -5.39 7.41 7.96
N TYR A 71 -6.48 7.96 8.51
CA TYR A 71 -6.67 9.41 8.53
C TYR A 71 -5.65 10.12 9.45
N ILE A 72 -5.21 9.43 10.50
CA ILE A 72 -4.08 9.80 11.36
C ILE A 72 -3.13 8.60 11.35
N LEU A 73 -1.83 8.86 11.30
CA LEU A 73 -0.84 7.78 11.42
C LEU A 73 -1.03 7.08 12.78
N GLY A 74 -1.07 5.75 12.75
CA GLY A 74 -1.19 4.96 13.97
C GLY A 74 -0.01 5.20 14.93
N TRP A 75 -0.25 4.92 16.21
CA TRP A 75 0.78 4.98 17.24
C TRP A 75 1.82 3.88 17.02
N ARG A 76 2.97 4.25 16.45
CA ARG A 76 4.09 3.34 16.14
C ARG A 76 5.31 3.70 17.00
N PRO A 77 5.43 3.14 18.23
CA PRO A 77 6.56 3.44 19.13
C PRO A 77 7.91 3.29 18.47
N PHE A 78 8.11 2.19 17.74
CA PHE A 78 9.37 1.96 17.03
C PHE A 78 9.71 3.08 16.04
N ASP A 79 8.73 3.61 15.30
CA ASP A 79 8.99 4.69 14.35
C ASP A 79 9.31 6.00 15.11
N MET A 80 8.61 6.28 16.20
CA MET A 80 8.84 7.48 17.02
C MET A 80 10.17 7.45 17.77
N ASP A 81 10.51 6.31 18.38
CA ASP A 81 11.76 6.10 19.11
C ASP A 81 12.98 6.28 18.20
N ASN A 82 12.83 5.97 16.90
CA ASN A 82 13.86 6.13 15.88
C ASN A 82 13.75 7.43 15.09
N GLY A 83 12.79 8.31 15.41
CA GLY A 83 12.53 9.53 14.63
C GLY A 83 12.24 9.26 13.14
N TYR A 84 11.71 8.08 12.83
CA TYR A 84 11.49 7.64 11.47
C TYR A 84 10.13 8.11 10.96
N ASN A 85 10.17 9.02 9.99
CA ASN A 85 9.02 9.34 9.16
C ASN A 85 9.43 9.20 7.68
N PRO A 86 8.78 8.32 6.90
CA PRO A 86 9.16 8.05 5.51
C PRO A 86 8.83 9.19 4.53
N PHE A 87 8.24 10.29 5.03
CA PHE A 87 7.85 11.46 4.26
C PHE A 87 8.65 12.74 4.59
N LEU A 88 9.50 12.74 5.63
CA LEU A 88 10.11 13.96 6.18
C LEU A 88 11.65 14.05 6.04
N GLY A 89 12.28 13.09 5.38
CA GLY A 89 13.75 13.02 5.22
C GLY A 89 14.28 13.60 3.89
N PRO A 90 15.51 14.14 3.86
CA PRO A 90 16.16 14.58 2.64
C PRO A 90 16.33 13.42 1.65
N GLY A 91 15.88 13.59 0.40
CA GLY A 91 15.96 12.55 -0.64
C GLY A 91 14.93 11.42 -0.50
N GLN A 92 13.97 11.54 0.43
CA GLN A 92 12.90 10.55 0.55
C GLN A 92 11.91 10.67 -0.61
N VAL A 93 11.79 9.57 -1.37
CA VAL A 93 11.05 9.45 -2.62
C VAL A 93 9.56 9.08 -2.44
N SER A 94 9.11 8.81 -1.21
CA SER A 94 7.72 8.46 -0.93
C SER A 94 6.82 9.67 -1.19
N VAL A 95 5.80 9.52 -2.07
CA VAL A 95 4.90 10.54 -2.67
C VAL A 95 5.27 11.04 -4.07
N ALA A 96 6.01 10.26 -4.85
CA ALA A 96 6.36 10.57 -6.24
C ALA A 96 5.14 10.91 -7.13
N ILE A 97 3.96 10.41 -6.79
CA ILE A 97 2.71 10.70 -7.51
C ILE A 97 2.35 12.19 -7.38
N GLY A 98 2.44 12.77 -6.17
CA GLY A 98 2.21 14.20 -5.95
C GLY A 98 3.28 15.07 -6.62
N PHE A 99 4.54 14.63 -6.59
CA PHE A 99 5.64 15.32 -7.27
C PHE A 99 5.59 15.24 -8.80
N SER A 100 4.88 14.27 -9.37
CA SER A 100 4.66 14.15 -10.81
C SER A 100 3.37 14.83 -11.26
N ASP A 101 2.40 15.02 -10.37
CA ASP A 101 1.06 15.53 -10.66
C ASP A 101 1.03 17.01 -11.10
N PRO A 102 0.38 17.35 -12.23
CA PRO A 102 0.37 18.71 -12.75
C PRO A 102 -0.38 19.70 -11.85
N VAL A 103 -1.49 19.29 -11.22
CA VAL A 103 -2.26 20.17 -10.31
C VAL A 103 -1.48 20.43 -9.03
N SER A 104 -0.82 19.41 -8.48
CA SER A 104 0.05 19.52 -7.32
C SER A 104 1.23 20.47 -7.60
N LYS A 105 1.91 20.31 -8.74
CA LYS A 105 2.99 21.23 -9.18
C LYS A 105 2.51 22.67 -9.30
N LYS A 106 1.34 22.88 -9.90
CA LYS A 106 0.74 24.21 -10.04
C LYS A 106 0.46 24.84 -8.69
N LYS A 107 -0.25 24.13 -7.80
CA LYS A 107 -0.59 24.63 -6.44
C LYS A 107 0.66 24.90 -5.61
N PHE A 108 1.68 24.04 -5.71
CA PHE A 108 2.94 24.26 -5.00
C PHE A 108 3.64 25.54 -5.48
N LYS A 109 3.70 25.76 -6.80
CA LYS A 109 4.27 26.97 -7.39
C LYS A 109 3.51 28.23 -6.97
N GLU A 110 2.18 28.18 -6.95
CA GLU A 110 1.33 29.30 -6.51
C GLU A 110 1.55 29.64 -5.03
N LYS A 111 1.70 28.62 -4.19
CA LYS A 111 1.87 28.80 -2.74
C LYS A 111 3.28 29.22 -2.33
N HIS A 112 4.30 28.68 -2.98
CA HIS A 112 5.70 28.82 -2.53
C HIS A 112 6.59 29.62 -3.50
N GLY A 113 6.10 29.98 -4.69
CA GLY A 113 6.87 30.72 -5.69
C GLY A 113 8.01 29.93 -6.33
N CYS A 114 8.17 28.64 -6.02
CA CYS A 114 9.21 27.76 -6.54
C CYS A 114 8.63 26.55 -7.28
N VAL A 115 9.41 25.96 -8.18
CA VAL A 115 8.97 24.82 -8.99
C VAL A 115 9.15 23.53 -8.20
N LEU A 116 8.08 22.75 -8.09
CA LEU A 116 8.13 21.39 -7.57
C LEU A 116 8.78 20.49 -8.63
N SER A 117 10.00 20.02 -8.39
CA SER A 117 10.71 19.11 -9.29
C SER A 117 11.03 17.80 -8.57
N PHE A 118 10.82 16.69 -9.27
CA PHE A 118 11.26 15.37 -8.82
C PHE A 118 12.64 15.11 -9.42
N GLN A 119 13.70 15.22 -8.63
CA GLN A 119 15.00 14.69 -9.03
C GLN A 119 14.99 13.19 -8.74
N GLY A 120 14.66 12.39 -9.77
CA GLY A 120 14.76 10.94 -9.69
C GLY A 120 16.21 10.54 -9.43
N LEU A 121 16.50 10.01 -8.25
CA LEU A 121 17.81 9.47 -7.96
C LEU A 121 17.92 8.06 -8.55
N ALA A 122 18.94 7.87 -9.40
CA ALA A 122 19.38 6.56 -9.84
C ALA A 122 19.66 5.66 -8.62
N ILE A 123 19.15 4.43 -8.69
CA ILE A 123 19.27 3.40 -7.67
C ILE A 123 20.76 3.08 -7.49
N HIS A 124 21.37 3.61 -6.44
CA HIS A 124 22.59 3.07 -5.84
C HIS A 124 22.35 2.94 -4.33
N GLY A 125 21.98 1.72 -3.94
CA GLY A 125 22.10 1.18 -2.59
C GLY A 125 21.65 2.06 -1.43
N ARG A 126 20.38 1.94 -1.04
CA ARG A 126 19.86 1.87 0.35
C ARG A 126 18.33 1.92 0.28
N TYR A 127 17.72 0.75 0.41
CA TYR A 127 16.29 0.51 0.22
C TYR A 127 15.45 1.06 1.38
N GLN A 128 14.42 1.84 1.08
CA GLN A 128 13.26 2.04 1.95
C GLN A 128 12.00 2.14 1.09
N VAL A 129 11.00 1.32 1.42
CA VAL A 129 9.67 1.31 0.79
C VAL A 129 8.67 1.17 1.93
N SER A 130 7.64 2.01 1.96
CA SER A 130 6.51 1.85 2.86
C SER A 130 5.38 1.09 2.15
N ALA A 131 4.96 -0.03 2.73
CA ALA A 131 3.70 -0.68 2.41
C ALA A 131 2.70 -0.30 3.51
N ALA A 132 1.55 0.24 3.13
CA ALA A 132 0.47 0.54 4.05
C ALA A 132 -0.72 -0.38 3.75
N ALA A 133 -0.91 -1.37 4.62
CA ALA A 133 -2.18 -2.05 4.81
C ALA A 133 -2.23 -2.61 6.24
N LEU A 134 -3.46 -2.71 6.75
CA LEU A 134 -3.90 -2.93 8.14
C LEU A 134 -3.12 -4.02 8.92
N GLU A 135 -2.90 -3.78 10.23
CA GLU A 135 -2.43 -4.74 11.25
C GLU A 135 -3.20 -4.50 12.56
N CYS A 136 -3.43 -5.42 13.51
CA CYS A 136 -3.34 -6.89 13.66
C CYS A 136 -3.93 -7.22 15.06
N THR A 137 -3.95 -8.50 15.44
CA THR A 137 -5.00 -9.10 16.27
C THR A 137 -4.52 -10.01 17.38
N ASN A 138 -3.90 -9.46 18.40
CA ASN A 138 -3.85 -10.20 19.68
C ASN A 138 -3.57 -9.27 20.83
N CYS A 139 -4.35 -8.19 20.91
CA CYS A 139 -4.40 -7.32 22.08
C CYS A 139 -5.62 -7.67 22.94
N ALA A 140 -5.85 -8.96 23.20
CA ALA A 140 -6.65 -9.34 24.35
C ALA A 140 -5.76 -9.20 25.59
N GLU A 141 -6.21 -8.42 26.57
CA GLU A 141 -5.51 -8.20 27.83
C GLU A 141 -5.21 -9.54 28.51
N GLY A 142 -3.92 -9.90 28.67
CA GLY A 142 -3.49 -11.09 29.42
C GLY A 142 -2.35 -11.94 28.84
N ASN A 143 -1.88 -11.72 27.61
CA ASN A 143 -0.82 -12.55 27.02
C ASN A 143 0.61 -12.07 27.38
N PRO A 144 1.47 -12.91 28.00
CA PRO A 144 2.83 -12.55 28.41
C PRO A 144 3.84 -12.32 27.25
N ASP A 145 3.51 -12.68 26.01
CA ASP A 145 4.40 -12.52 24.83
C ASP A 145 4.34 -11.12 24.19
N ARG A 146 4.71 -10.08 24.95
CA ARG A 146 4.66 -8.65 24.57
C ARG A 146 5.58 -8.22 23.41
N GLY A 147 6.23 -9.14 22.69
CA GLY A 147 7.36 -8.82 21.80
C GLY A 147 7.09 -8.74 20.29
N ARG A 148 5.89 -9.07 19.78
CA ARG A 148 5.71 -9.25 18.32
C ARG A 148 4.51 -8.56 17.66
N CYS A 149 3.68 -7.83 18.41
CA CYS A 149 2.51 -7.17 17.83
C CYS A 149 2.78 -5.67 17.62
N LYS A 150 2.96 -5.25 16.36
CA LYS A 150 3.11 -3.83 16.00
C LYS A 150 1.74 -3.27 15.57
N PRO A 151 1.09 -2.41 16.35
CA PRO A 151 -0.12 -1.74 15.87
C PRO A 151 0.26 -0.71 14.78
N CYS A 152 -0.30 -0.83 13.58
CA CYS A 152 -0.04 0.11 12.49
C CYS A 152 -1.03 1.27 12.40
N CYS A 153 -2.28 1.08 12.88
CA CYS A 153 -3.37 2.07 12.83
C CYS A 153 -4.12 2.16 14.19
N LEU A 154 -5.00 1.19 14.50
CA LEU A 154 -5.80 1.12 15.74
C LEU A 154 -5.27 0.02 16.65
N GLY A 155 -4.72 0.36 17.82
CA GLY A 155 -4.04 -0.60 18.70
C GLY A 155 -4.91 -1.63 19.44
N ARG A 156 -6.22 -1.66 19.21
CA ARG A 156 -7.20 -2.53 19.92
C ARG A 156 -8.33 -3.01 18.99
N GLY A 157 -7.99 -3.53 17.81
CA GLY A 157 -8.96 -4.10 16.85
C GLY A 157 -9.04 -5.64 16.88
N SER A 158 -10.19 -6.17 16.45
CA SER A 158 -10.35 -7.59 16.09
C SER A 158 -9.57 -7.95 14.83
N SER A 159 -9.43 -9.26 14.55
CA SER A 159 -8.62 -9.70 13.41
C SER A 159 -9.38 -9.48 12.16
N SER A 160 -8.66 -9.09 11.12
CA SER A 160 -9.19 -9.18 9.76
C SER A 160 -9.76 -10.59 9.54
N LEU A 161 -9.00 -11.65 9.87
CA LEU A 161 -9.46 -13.04 9.75
C LEU A 161 -10.60 -13.43 10.71
N GLY A 162 -10.68 -12.86 11.92
CA GLY A 162 -11.70 -13.21 12.91
C GLY A 162 -13.02 -12.48 12.69
N MET A 163 -12.98 -11.27 12.14
CA MET A 163 -14.18 -10.55 11.67
C MET A 163 -14.63 -11.03 10.29
N PHE A 164 -13.75 -11.67 9.54
CA PHE A 164 -14.00 -12.02 8.13
C PHE A 164 -15.29 -12.80 7.90
N PRO A 165 -15.60 -13.88 8.67
CA PRO A 165 -16.83 -14.64 8.44
C PRO A 165 -18.09 -13.78 8.62
N HIS A 166 -18.10 -12.89 9.61
CA HIS A 166 -19.21 -11.98 9.85
C HIS A 166 -19.41 -10.97 8.71
N ILE A 167 -18.32 -10.53 8.07
CA ILE A 167 -18.38 -9.64 6.91
C ILE A 167 -18.96 -10.39 5.71
N VAL A 168 -18.47 -11.61 5.45
CA VAL A 168 -18.95 -12.45 4.35
C VAL A 168 -20.44 -12.78 4.51
N ASP A 169 -20.87 -13.15 5.72
CA ASP A 169 -22.28 -13.42 6.04
C ASP A 169 -23.17 -12.19 5.84
N ALA A 170 -22.68 -11.01 6.22
CA ALA A 170 -23.45 -9.76 6.12
C ALA A 170 -23.55 -9.23 4.68
N VAL A 171 -22.49 -9.39 3.88
CA VAL A 171 -22.41 -8.89 2.51
C VAL A 171 -23.09 -9.85 1.51
N GLY A 172 -23.02 -11.17 1.78
CA GLY A 172 -23.54 -12.18 0.87
C GLY A 172 -22.68 -12.39 -0.40
N GLY A 173 -23.15 -13.25 -1.30
CA GLY A 173 -22.35 -13.74 -2.44
C GLY A 173 -22.23 -12.82 -3.66
N GLU A 174 -22.91 -11.67 -3.69
CA GLU A 174 -22.94 -10.78 -4.86
C GLU A 174 -21.73 -9.83 -4.93
N THR A 175 -21.02 -9.66 -3.81
CA THR A 175 -19.88 -8.73 -3.73
C THR A 175 -18.57 -9.50 -3.67
N THR A 176 -17.55 -8.97 -4.36
CA THR A 176 -16.20 -9.49 -4.28
C THR A 176 -15.49 -8.96 -3.04
N ILE A 177 -14.98 -9.85 -2.20
CA ILE A 177 -14.33 -9.54 -0.93
C ILE A 177 -12.88 -10.01 -0.99
N PHE A 178 -11.95 -9.09 -0.71
CA PHE A 178 -10.53 -9.40 -0.58
C PHE A 178 -10.12 -9.35 0.87
N LEU A 179 -9.19 -10.23 1.24
CA LEU A 179 -8.58 -10.22 2.56
C LEU A 179 -7.13 -9.77 2.47
N ASP A 180 -6.78 -8.77 3.27
CA ASP A 180 -5.40 -8.41 3.56
C ASP A 180 -5.21 -8.52 5.08
N SER A 181 -3.97 -8.33 5.55
CA SER A 181 -3.53 -8.31 6.94
C SER A 181 -3.17 -9.68 7.49
N GLY A 182 -1.87 -9.96 7.59
CA GLY A 182 -1.33 -11.11 8.34
C GLY A 182 -1.22 -12.41 7.55
N VAL A 183 -1.41 -12.39 6.23
CA VAL A 183 -1.17 -13.56 5.37
C VAL A 183 0.33 -13.82 5.25
N THR A 184 0.80 -14.97 5.72
CA THR A 184 2.25 -15.32 5.72
C THR A 184 2.56 -16.73 5.22
N SER A 185 1.54 -17.57 5.07
CA SER A 185 1.69 -18.95 4.63
C SER A 185 0.55 -19.37 3.71
N GLY A 186 0.76 -20.40 2.90
CA GLY A 186 -0.29 -20.99 2.07
C GLY A 186 -1.50 -21.49 2.88
N ALA A 187 -1.29 -21.88 4.14
CA ALA A 187 -2.39 -22.24 5.04
C ALA A 187 -3.29 -21.05 5.39
N ASP A 188 -2.72 -19.84 5.50
CA ASP A 188 -3.51 -18.61 5.72
C ASP A 188 -4.33 -18.26 4.49
N ILE A 189 -3.75 -18.44 3.29
CA ILE A 189 -4.43 -18.27 2.01
C ILE A 189 -5.61 -19.25 1.92
N ALA A 190 -5.36 -20.54 2.17
CA ALA A 190 -6.40 -21.56 2.11
C ALA A 190 -7.55 -21.28 3.09
N LYS A 191 -7.24 -20.84 4.31
CA LYS A 191 -8.27 -20.42 5.29
C LYS A 191 -9.06 -19.22 4.80
N ALA A 192 -8.40 -18.17 4.29
CA ALA A 192 -9.06 -16.97 3.79
C ALA A 192 -10.05 -17.30 2.67
N LEU A 193 -9.61 -18.10 1.70
CA LEU A 193 -10.46 -18.55 0.59
C LEU A 193 -11.63 -19.42 1.09
N ALA A 194 -11.38 -20.34 2.03
CA ALA A 194 -12.43 -21.18 2.62
C ALA A 194 -13.47 -20.38 3.42
N LEU A 195 -13.08 -19.23 3.98
CA LEU A 195 -13.98 -18.31 4.68
C LEU A 195 -14.71 -17.35 3.72
N GLY A 196 -14.48 -17.43 2.41
CA GLY A 196 -15.22 -16.67 1.39
C GLY A 196 -14.45 -15.53 0.72
N ALA A 197 -13.14 -15.40 0.95
CA ALA A 197 -12.33 -14.42 0.21
C ALA A 197 -12.16 -14.87 -1.25
N GLN A 198 -12.23 -13.94 -2.18
CA GLN A 198 -11.93 -14.21 -3.60
C GLN A 198 -10.46 -13.98 -3.94
N CYS A 199 -9.74 -13.21 -3.13
CA CYS A 199 -8.31 -12.95 -3.29
C CYS A 199 -7.71 -12.54 -1.94
N VAL A 200 -6.41 -12.74 -1.78
CA VAL A 200 -5.62 -12.23 -0.66
C VAL A 200 -4.54 -11.26 -1.13
N LEU A 201 -4.29 -10.22 -0.35
CA LEU A 201 -3.21 -9.26 -0.61
C LEU A 201 -2.01 -9.56 0.30
N ILE A 202 -0.80 -9.26 -0.19
CA ILE A 202 0.46 -9.50 0.52
C ILE A 202 1.23 -8.19 0.67
N GLY A 203 1.35 -7.70 1.91
CA GLY A 203 2.09 -6.48 2.25
C GLY A 203 3.56 -6.73 2.61
N ARG A 204 3.86 -6.84 3.92
CA ARG A 204 5.24 -6.93 4.42
C ARG A 204 6.07 -8.07 3.83
N PRO A 205 5.56 -9.30 3.67
CA PRO A 205 6.36 -10.39 3.09
C PRO A 205 6.85 -10.06 1.67
N TYR A 206 6.01 -9.42 0.86
CA TYR A 206 6.38 -8.95 -0.48
C TYR A 206 7.56 -7.96 -0.41
N LEU A 207 7.45 -6.97 0.47
CA LEU A 207 8.52 -5.99 0.68
C LEU A 207 9.83 -6.63 1.16
N TYR A 208 9.77 -7.53 2.14
CA TYR A 208 10.97 -8.19 2.67
C TYR A 208 11.72 -8.95 1.59
N ARG A 209 10.99 -9.56 0.65
CA ARG A 209 11.60 -10.29 -0.46
C ARG A 209 12.20 -9.37 -1.53
N VAL A 210 11.56 -8.24 -1.83
CA VAL A 210 12.14 -7.20 -2.69
C VAL A 210 13.49 -6.72 -2.14
N VAL A 211 13.59 -6.53 -0.82
CA VAL A 211 14.83 -6.08 -0.18
C VAL A 211 15.90 -7.17 -0.19
N LEU A 212 15.51 -8.44 -0.05
CA LEU A 212 16.44 -9.56 -0.02
C LEU A 212 17.02 -9.88 -1.39
N ASP A 213 16.19 -9.88 -2.45
CA ASP A 213 16.60 -10.41 -3.75
C ASP A 213 15.87 -9.77 -4.94
N GLY A 214 15.41 -8.53 -4.80
CA GLY A 214 14.81 -7.76 -5.89
C GLY A 214 13.63 -8.49 -6.56
N CYS A 215 13.72 -8.66 -7.88
CA CYS A 215 12.69 -9.33 -8.67
C CYS A 215 12.62 -10.83 -8.37
N ASP A 216 13.75 -11.52 -8.22
CA ASP A 216 13.78 -12.95 -7.91
C ASP A 216 13.12 -13.25 -6.55
N GLY A 217 13.30 -12.35 -5.59
CA GLY A 217 12.58 -12.39 -4.32
C GLY A 217 11.06 -12.28 -4.48
N VAL A 218 10.60 -11.41 -5.39
CA VAL A 218 9.16 -11.29 -5.71
C VAL A 218 8.62 -12.56 -6.36
N VAL A 219 9.34 -13.13 -7.33
CA VAL A 219 8.97 -14.42 -7.95
C VAL A 219 8.87 -15.51 -6.88
N HIS A 220 9.86 -15.58 -5.98
CA HIS A 220 9.90 -16.59 -4.93
C HIS A 220 8.70 -16.56 -3.98
N ILE A 221 8.08 -15.39 -3.75
CA ILE A 221 6.92 -15.31 -2.85
C ILE A 221 5.58 -15.49 -3.56
N LEU A 222 5.54 -15.32 -4.89
CA LEU A 222 4.34 -15.52 -5.69
C LEU A 222 4.15 -16.99 -6.10
N ARG A 223 5.19 -17.82 -6.04
CA ARG A 223 5.17 -19.27 -6.33
C ARG A 223 5.07 -20.11 -5.04
#